data_AF-A0A6N7GKP7-F1
#
_entry.id   AF-A0A6N7GKP7-F1
#
_cell.length_a   1.000
_cell.length_b   1.000
_cell.length_c   1.000
_cell.angle_alpha   90.00
_cell.angle_beta   90.00
_cell.angle_gamma   90.00
#
_symmetry.space_group_name_H-M   'P 1'
#
loop_
_entity.id
_entity.type
_entity.pdbx_description
1 polymer ?
#
loop_
_entity_poly.entity_id
_entity_poly.type
_entity_poly.pdbx_seq_one_letter_code
_entity_poly.pdbx_strand_id
1 'polypeptide(L)' 'MATMVKGTEEQLKHALGAGVVQIWSYLPPDVQHELFEEAITCLGEPMRHPLALFLHDHHVRTDFRTRGMLEPDSLGG' A
#
# COMPACT_ATOMS: atom_id res chain seq x y z
N MET A 1 -4.92 20.00 -28.32
CA MET A 1 -5.94 19.98 -27.26
C MET A 1 -5.37 19.23 -26.06
N ALA A 2 -5.14 19.91 -24.94
CA ALA A 2 -4.82 19.29 -23.66
C ALA A 2 -5.56 20.10 -22.61
N THR A 3 -6.77 19.67 -22.27
CA THR A 3 -7.48 20.19 -21.11
C THR A 3 -6.70 19.68 -19.91
N MET A 4 -5.79 20.50 -19.39
CA MET A 4 -5.14 20.23 -18.12
C MET A 4 -6.25 20.01 -17.10
N VAL A 5 -6.37 18.78 -16.62
CA VAL A 5 -7.25 18.43 -15.51
C VAL A 5 -6.77 19.26 -14.33
N LYS A 6 -7.37 20.43 -14.11
CA LYS A 6 -7.44 21.02 -12.78
C LYS A 6 -8.38 20.11 -11.98
N GLY A 7 -7.90 18.92 -11.64
CA GLY A 7 -8.53 18.13 -10.61
C GLY A 7 -8.64 19.06 -9.41
N THR A 8 -9.85 19.19 -8.86
CA THR A 8 -10.00 19.89 -7.58
C THR A 8 -9.00 19.26 -6.60
N GLU A 9 -8.44 20.03 -5.69
CA GLU A 9 -7.40 19.58 -4.76
C GLU A 9 -7.76 18.24 -4.08
N GLU A 10 -9.05 18.03 -3.80
CA GLU A 10 -9.61 16.78 -3.30
C GLU A 10 -9.45 15.57 -4.23
N GLN A 11 -9.64 15.75 -5.55
CA GLN A 11 -9.44 14.67 -6.53
C GLN A 11 -7.97 14.26 -6.60
N LEU A 12 -7.04 15.22 -6.49
CA LEU A 12 -5.60 14.93 -6.48
C LEU A 12 -5.21 14.19 -5.20
N LYS A 13 -5.70 14.64 -4.05
CA LYS A 13 -5.50 13.95 -2.76
C LYS A 13 -6.09 12.53 -2.78
N HIS A 14 -7.28 12.36 -3.36
CA HIS A 14 -7.94 11.06 -3.48
C HIS A 14 -7.14 10.12 -4.40
N ALA A 15 -6.70 10.59 -5.57
CA ALA A 15 -5.91 9.79 -6.50
C ALA A 15 -4.57 9.36 -5.87
N LEU A 16 -3.91 10.25 -5.12
CA LEU A 16 -2.68 9.95 -4.40
C LEU A 16 -2.93 8.91 -3.30
N GLY A 17 -3.98 9.10 -2.49
CA GLY A 17 -4.37 8.14 -1.44
C GLY A 17 -4.68 6.76 -2.02
N ALA A 18 -5.44 6.69 -3.11
CA ALA A 18 -5.74 5.43 -3.80
C ALA A 18 -4.48 4.73 -4.32
N GLY A 19 -3.54 5.49 -4.90
CA GLY A 19 -2.24 4.97 -5.34
C GLY A 19 -1.42 4.40 -4.19
N VAL A 20 -1.34 5.11 -3.06
CA VAL A 20 -0.65 4.66 -1.85
C VAL A 20 -1.25 3.36 -1.32
N VAL A 21 -2.59 3.25 -1.25
CA VAL A 21 -3.26 2.01 -0.83
C VAL A 21 -2.94 0.84 -1.77
N GLN A 22 -2.86 1.09 -3.08
CA GLN A 22 -2.55 0.06 -4.07
C GLN A 22 -1.11 -0.47 -3.95
N ILE A 23 -0.15 0.39 -3.59
CA ILE A 23 1.27 0.00 -3.43
C ILE A 23 1.66 -0.25 -1.97
N TRP A 24 0.71 -0.20 -1.03
CA TRP A 24 0.99 -0.18 0.41
C TRP A 24 1.95 -1.30 0.85
N SER A 25 1.72 -2.54 0.40
CA SER A 25 2.57 -3.69 0.73
C SER A 25 3.99 -3.64 0.16
N TYR A 26 4.24 -2.80 -0.84
CA TYR A 26 5.57 -2.58 -1.44
C TYR A 26 6.33 -1.44 -0.76
N LEU A 27 5.66 -0.64 0.08
CA LEU A 27 6.30 0.44 0.81
C LEU A 27 7.15 -0.14 1.95
N PRO A 28 8.33 0.45 2.24
CA PRO A 28 9.12 0.05 3.39
C PRO A 28 8.36 0.34 4.70
N PRO A 29 8.63 -0.43 5.77
CA PRO A 29 7.87 -0.36 7.02
C PRO A 29 7.90 1.03 7.66
N ASP A 30 9.02 1.75 7.58
CA ASP A 30 9.13 3.12 8.09
C ASP A 30 8.16 4.08 7.38
N VAL A 31 8.06 3.97 6.04
CA VAL A 31 7.15 4.80 5.24
C VAL A 31 5.68 4.42 5.49
N GLN A 32 5.38 3.13 5.67
CA GLN A 32 4.04 2.71 6.09
C GLN A 32 3.67 3.33 7.44
N HIS A 33 4.60 3.36 8.39
CA HIS A 33 4.39 3.93 9.71
C HIS A 33 4.14 5.44 9.65
N GLU A 34 4.99 6.20 8.96
CA GLU A 34 4.83 7.65 8.80
C GLU A 34 3.49 8.01 8.13
N LEU A 35 3.15 7.34 7.03
CA LEU A 35 1.88 7.57 6.33
C LEU A 35 0.67 7.24 7.21
N PHE A 36 0.78 6.20 8.03
CA PHE A 36 -0.27 5.82 8.97
C PHE A 36 -0.43 6.89 10.05
N GLU A 37 0.65 7.35 10.67
CA GLU A 37 0.60 8.38 11.71
C GLU A 37 0.09 9.73 11.20
N GLU A 38 0.51 10.15 9.99
CA GLU A 38 -0.02 11.35 9.32
C GLU A 38 -1.53 11.23 9.07
N ALA A 39 -1.98 10.06 8.58
CA ALA A 39 -3.41 9.82 8.36
C ALA A 39 -4.21 9.86 9.68
N ILE A 40 -3.68 9.31 10.78
CA ILE A 40 -4.31 9.40 12.11
C ILE A 40 -4.27 10.81 12.68
N THR A 41 -3.23 11.59 12.39
CA THR A 41 -3.16 13.00 12.79
C THR A 41 -4.26 13.81 12.10
N CYS A 42 -4.56 13.49 10.84
CA CYS A 42 -5.63 14.15 10.09
C CYS A 42 -7.05 13.66 10.46
N LEU A 43 -7.22 12.37 10.75
CA LEU A 43 -8.53 11.74 10.99
C LEU A 43 -8.90 11.62 12.48
N GLY A 44 -7.91 11.68 13.36
CA GLY A 44 -8.03 11.49 14.81
C GLY A 44 -7.79 10.03 15.27
N GLU A 45 -7.42 9.88 16.54
CA GLU A 45 -7.20 8.59 17.21
C GLU A 45 -8.32 7.54 17.07
N PRO A 46 -9.64 7.87 17.07
CA PRO A 46 -10.68 6.85 16.90
C PRO A 46 -10.61 6.12 15.54
N MET A 47 -9.96 6.72 14.55
CA MET A 47 -9.80 6.15 13.22
C MET A 47 -8.58 5.22 13.10
N ARG A 48 -7.77 5.09 14.17
CA ARG A 48 -6.57 4.23 14.19
C ARG A 48 -6.88 2.78 13.90
N HIS A 49 -7.84 2.21 14.62
CA HIS A 49 -8.22 0.82 14.46
C HIS A 49 -8.85 0.51 13.08
N PRO A 50 -9.85 1.28 12.60
CA PRO A 50 -10.42 1.02 11.27
C PRO A 50 -9.42 1.23 10.13
N LEU A 51 -8.51 2.22 10.23
CA LEU A 51 -7.48 2.43 9.22
C LEU A 51 -6.48 1.26 9.16
N ALA A 52 -6.08 0.72 10.32
CA ALA A 52 -5.18 -0.43 10.38
C ALA A 52 -5.82 -1.67 9.74
N LEU A 53 -7.11 -1.92 10.01
CA LEU A 53 -7.85 -3.02 9.39
C LEU A 53 -7.97 -2.85 7.87
N PHE A 54 -8.29 -1.64 7.41
CA PHE A 54 -8.38 -1.32 5.99
C PHE A 54 -7.05 -1.60 5.26
N LEU A 55 -5.93 -1.10 5.78
CA LEU A 55 -4.62 -1.32 5.19
C LEU A 55 -4.15 -2.77 5.30
N HIS A 56 -4.59 -3.50 6.33
CA HIS A 56 -4.32 -4.93 6.48
C HIS A 56 -5.06 -5.78 5.45
N ASP A 57 -6.32 -5.47 5.15
CA ASP A 57 -7.10 -6.15 4.09
C ASP A 57 -6.50 -5.87 2.70
N HIS A 58 -6.05 -4.64 2.47
CA HIS A 58 -5.33 -4.23 1.27
C HIS A 58 -3.88 -4.69 1.22
N HIS A 59 -3.38 -5.29 2.30
CA HIS A 59 -2.09 -5.94 2.30
C HIS A 59 -2.25 -7.20 1.45
N VAL A 60 -1.96 -7.11 0.15
CA VAL A 60 -1.91 -8.28 -0.74
C VAL A 60 -1.05 -9.28 -0.01
N ARG A 61 -1.69 -10.37 0.43
CA ARG A 61 -1.01 -11.50 1.06
C ARG A 61 0.22 -11.75 0.21
N THR A 62 1.38 -11.59 0.84
CA THR A 62 2.63 -12.06 0.30
C THR A 62 2.49 -13.57 0.12
N ASP A 63 1.98 -13.98 -1.03
CA ASP A 63 1.81 -15.39 -1.41
C ASP A 63 2.47 -15.72 -2.75
N PHE A 64 3.10 -14.75 -3.43
CA PHE A 64 3.60 -15.01 -4.79
C PHE A 64 5.08 -14.74 -5.07
N ARG A 65 5.96 -14.51 -4.07
CA ARG A 65 7.41 -14.38 -4.35
C ARG A 65 8.41 -15.09 -3.43
N THR A 66 7.99 -16.05 -2.62
CA THR A 66 8.94 -16.99 -1.94
C THR A 66 8.91 -18.41 -2.51
N ARG A 67 8.06 -18.72 -3.49
CA ARG A 67 8.16 -19.96 -4.29
C ARG A 67 8.92 -19.70 -5.60
N GLY A 68 10.04 -18.99 -5.49
CA GLY A 68 11.13 -19.01 -6.47
C GLY A 68 12.29 -19.88 -5.96
N MET A 69 12.01 -20.90 -5.15
CA MET A 69 13.00 -21.86 -4.72
C MET A 69 13.20 -22.85 -5.87
N LEU A 70 14.34 -22.66 -6.56
CA LEU A 70 14.89 -23.51 -7.59
C LEU A 70 14.55 -24.99 -7.35
N GLU A 71 14.10 -25.68 -8.40
CA GLU A 71 14.29 -27.12 -8.50
C GLU A 71 15.75 -27.43 -8.14
N PRO A 72 16.03 -28.28 -7.13
CA PRO A 72 17.29 -29.00 -7.18
C PRO A 72 17.12 -29.95 -8.37
N ASP A 73 17.74 -29.59 -9.50
CA ASP A 73 18.15 -30.54 -10.51
C ASP A 73 19.02 -31.58 -9.78
N SER A 74 18.36 -32.61 -9.28
CA SER A 74 18.99 -33.72 -8.57
C SER A 74 19.36 -34.72 -9.65
N LEU A 75 20.51 -34.47 -10.27
CA LEU A 75 21.31 -35.45 -10.99
C LEU A 75 21.62 -36.62 -10.02
N GLY A 76 20.72 -37.60 -10.02
CA GLY A 76 20.86 -38.84 -9.28
C GLY A 76 21.20 -39.99 -10.21
N GLY A 77 22.44 -40.49 -10.09
CA GLY A 77 22.81 -41.89 -10.33
C GLY A 77 23.10 -42.30 -11.76
#